data_AF-A0AAD7GV49-F1
#
_entry.id   AF-A0AAD7GV49-F1
#
_cell.length_a   1.000
_cell.length_b   1.000
_cell.length_c   1.000
_cell.angle_alpha   90.00
_cell.angle_beta   90.00
_cell.angle_gamma   90.00
#
_symmetry.space_group_name_H-M   'P 1'
#
loop_
_entity.id
_entity.type
_entity.pdbx_description
1 polymer ?
#
loop_
_entity_poly.entity_id
_entity_poly.type
_entity_poly.pdbx_seq_one_letter_code
_entity_poly.pdbx_strand_id
1 'polypeptide(L)'
;MARLPCYEERIIEDIFTTISGSKKAGIIAWQALQARTAAGFQIQWDNVGICLVQIARGDKVWLINLNRIKAFPGELRRLLSSPDVVKAGVGVASDLQVFWNDLGCDVNNVVDCGLMAKLLYAEKYANTPFTNLSLQTVAEETLKVTVSKAMQLSNWKGDDNGDLSAEQRKYAAIDAHACSEMYPLLVAALEDKADVLGQQIPSDWYTVNGRYGQPTRLRRTYWGKEVEWNSRDCPWFFGGKFQGY
;
A
#
# COMPACT_ATOMS: atom_id res chain seq x y z
N MET A 1 -24.44 12.85 -3.32
CA MET A 1 -23.21 12.19 -3.78
C MET A 1 -22.10 13.22 -3.80
N ALA A 2 -21.21 13.22 -2.81
CA ALA A 2 -20.03 14.07 -2.84
C ALA A 2 -19.06 13.53 -3.89
N ARG A 3 -18.74 14.33 -4.91
CA ARG A 3 -17.57 14.07 -5.76
C ARG A 3 -16.34 14.18 -4.86
N LEU A 4 -15.46 13.18 -4.89
CA LEU A 4 -14.14 13.28 -4.27
C LEU A 4 -13.39 14.44 -4.95
N PRO A 5 -13.11 15.56 -4.25
CA PRO A 5 -12.48 16.74 -4.85
C PRO A 5 -11.03 16.44 -5.30
N CYS A 6 -10.38 15.44 -4.71
CA CYS A 6 -8.94 15.20 -4.81
C CYS A 6 -8.43 14.65 -6.15
N TYR A 7 -9.30 14.32 -7.12
CA TYR A 7 -8.87 13.77 -8.41
C TYR A 7 -8.95 14.77 -9.59
N GLU A 8 -9.38 16.02 -9.35
CA GLU A 8 -9.21 17.07 -10.34
C GLU A 8 -7.73 17.44 -10.46
N GLU A 9 -7.22 17.54 -11.70
CA GLU A 9 -5.78 17.64 -11.99
C GLU A 9 -5.08 18.76 -11.21
N ARG A 10 -5.77 19.87 -10.99
CA ARG A 10 -5.27 21.04 -10.26
C ARG A 10 -5.12 20.79 -8.76
N ILE A 11 -6.00 19.99 -8.15
CA ILE A 11 -5.93 19.69 -6.71
C ILE A 11 -4.77 18.73 -6.42
N ILE A 12 -4.45 17.81 -7.35
CA ILE A 12 -3.33 16.87 -7.17
C ILE A 12 -1.98 17.60 -7.18
N GLU A 13 -1.80 18.61 -8.03
CA GLU A 13 -0.53 19.37 -8.09
C GLU A 13 -0.24 20.16 -6.80
N ASP A 14 -1.28 20.55 -6.07
CA ASP A 14 -1.17 21.31 -4.81
C ASP A 14 -0.87 20.41 -3.59
N ILE A 15 -1.12 19.10 -3.68
CA ILE A 15 -1.02 18.18 -2.53
C ILE A 15 0.30 17.40 -2.47
N PHE A 16 1.13 17.36 -3.53
CA PHE A 16 2.38 16.60 -3.50
C PHE A 16 3.65 17.45 -3.41
N THR A 17 4.64 16.96 -2.66
CA THR A 17 5.97 17.55 -2.58
C THR A 17 7.03 16.52 -2.91
N THR A 18 7.85 16.80 -3.93
CA THR A 18 9.06 16.02 -4.20
C THR A 18 10.17 16.36 -3.23
N ILE A 19 10.82 15.32 -2.72
CA ILE A 19 11.90 15.42 -1.75
C ILE A 19 13.14 14.75 -2.34
N SER A 20 14.15 15.57 -2.60
CA SER A 20 15.42 15.14 -3.20
C SER A 20 16.58 15.16 -2.20
N GLY A 21 16.33 15.36 -0.90
CA GLY A 21 17.39 15.48 0.11
C GLY A 21 17.10 14.69 1.39
N SER A 22 18.10 13.93 1.87
CA SER A 22 17.95 12.99 3.00
C SER A 22 17.45 13.64 4.30
N LYS A 23 17.87 14.87 4.61
CA LYS A 23 17.43 15.59 5.82
C LYS A 23 15.93 15.95 5.76
N LYS A 24 15.46 16.44 4.61
CA LYS A 24 14.04 16.79 4.41
C LYS A 24 13.16 15.53 4.41
N ALA A 25 13.63 14.45 3.79
CA ALA A 25 12.95 13.15 3.83
C ALA A 25 12.84 12.63 5.27
N GLY A 26 13.89 12.79 6.07
CA GLY A 26 13.88 12.35 7.46
C GLY A 26 12.88 13.11 8.35
N ILE A 27 12.77 14.44 8.18
CA ILE A 27 11.81 15.26 8.93
C ILE A 27 10.36 14.82 8.64
N ILE A 28 10.05 14.57 7.38
CA ILE A 28 8.71 14.17 6.94
C ILE A 28 8.38 12.77 7.45
N ALA A 29 9.35 11.84 7.37
CA ALA A 29 9.18 10.51 7.93
C ALA A 29 8.95 10.54 9.46
N TRP A 30 9.67 11.41 10.17
CA TRP A 30 9.46 11.63 11.60
C TRP A 30 8.08 12.20 11.91
N GLN A 31 7.59 13.18 11.14
CA GLN A 31 6.23 13.73 11.31
C GLN A 31 5.14 12.69 11.06
N ALA A 32 5.33 11.80 10.08
CA ALA A 32 4.43 10.68 9.83
C ALA A 32 4.45 9.67 10.99
N LEU A 33 5.64 9.33 11.50
CA LEU A 33 5.82 8.47 12.68
C LEU A 33 5.07 8.99 13.92
N GLN A 34 5.20 10.28 14.23
CA GLN A 34 4.60 10.88 15.42
C GLN A 34 3.07 10.82 15.40
N ALA A 35 2.47 10.85 14.22
CA ALA A 35 1.04 10.90 14.10
C ALA A 35 0.34 9.55 14.24
N ARG A 36 1.06 8.44 14.03
CA ARG A 36 0.52 7.08 14.16
C ARG A 36 -0.78 6.85 13.37
N THR A 37 -0.96 7.57 12.27
CA THR A 37 -2.11 7.39 11.36
C THR A 37 -1.71 6.47 10.23
N ALA A 38 -2.68 5.85 9.57
CA ALA A 38 -2.43 5.15 8.32
C ALA A 38 -1.77 6.10 7.29
N ALA A 39 -0.82 5.55 6.55
CA ALA A 39 -0.19 6.22 5.43
C ALA A 39 -0.45 5.43 4.16
N GLY A 40 -0.91 6.11 3.11
CA GLY A 40 -0.87 5.54 1.76
C GLY A 40 0.59 5.32 1.36
N PHE A 41 0.91 4.16 0.83
CA PHE A 41 2.29 3.72 0.63
C PHE A 41 2.42 2.93 -0.68
N GLN A 42 3.35 3.36 -1.52
CA GLN A 42 3.70 2.73 -2.78
C GLN A 42 5.17 2.97 -3.10
N ILE A 43 5.71 2.21 -4.06
CA ILE A 43 7.03 2.47 -4.65
C ILE A 43 7.00 2.44 -6.17
N GLN A 44 8.02 3.06 -6.76
CA GLN A 44 8.38 2.84 -8.15
C GLN A 44 9.84 2.40 -8.21
N TRP A 45 10.12 1.35 -8.97
CA TRP A 45 11.41 0.67 -9.03
C TRP A 45 11.69 0.19 -10.45
N ASP A 46 12.95 -0.09 -10.73
CA ASP A 46 13.40 -0.68 -11.99
C ASP A 46 14.30 -1.89 -11.74
N ASN A 47 14.94 -2.41 -12.79
CA ASN A 47 15.83 -3.56 -12.67
C ASN A 47 17.07 -3.33 -11.77
N VAL A 48 17.39 -2.08 -11.41
CA VAL A 48 18.52 -1.76 -10.53
C VAL A 48 18.07 -1.63 -9.08
N GLY A 49 16.91 -1.04 -8.82
CA GLY A 49 16.42 -0.86 -7.45
C GLY A 49 15.27 0.14 -7.34
N ILE A 50 14.99 0.58 -6.11
CA ILE A 50 13.92 1.53 -5.81
C ILE A 50 14.34 2.93 -6.27
N CYS A 51 13.49 3.55 -7.08
CA CYS A 51 13.70 4.90 -7.58
C CYS A 51 12.92 5.93 -6.76
N LEU A 52 11.72 5.57 -6.30
CA LEU A 52 10.80 6.49 -5.63
C LEU A 52 10.02 5.77 -4.53
N VAL A 53 9.94 6.39 -3.36
CA VAL A 53 9.00 6.00 -2.29
C VAL A 53 7.92 7.05 -2.17
N GLN A 54 6.66 6.63 -2.17
CA GLN A 54 5.52 7.54 -2.02
C GLN A 54 4.84 7.30 -0.68
N ILE A 55 4.58 8.39 0.04
CA ILE A 55 3.88 8.37 1.32
C ILE A 55 2.78 9.41 1.29
N ALA A 56 1.53 9.01 1.44
CA ALA A 56 0.39 9.90 1.53
C ALA A 56 -0.18 9.92 2.94
N ARG A 57 -0.61 11.09 3.40
CA ARG A 57 -1.29 11.27 4.67
C ARG A 57 -2.14 12.53 4.63
N GLY A 58 -3.45 12.36 4.85
CA GLY A 58 -4.40 13.47 4.74
C GLY A 58 -4.32 14.11 3.36
N ASP A 59 -4.23 15.43 3.32
CA ASP A 59 -4.14 16.24 2.10
C ASP A 59 -2.72 16.34 1.53
N LYS A 60 -1.78 15.49 1.95
CA LYS A 60 -0.37 15.58 1.53
C LYS A 60 0.17 14.27 1.01
N VAL A 61 0.95 14.38 -0.06
CA VAL A 61 1.74 13.27 -0.62
C VAL A 61 3.21 13.66 -0.72
N TRP A 62 4.08 12.79 -0.27
CA TRP A 62 5.51 12.97 -0.30
C TRP A 62 6.12 11.97 -1.28
N LEU A 63 6.83 12.51 -2.28
CA LEU A 63 7.54 11.74 -3.28
C LEU A 63 9.03 11.79 -2.95
N ILE A 64 9.53 10.76 -2.28
CA ILE A 64 10.92 10.66 -1.85
C ILE A 64 11.73 10.05 -2.99
N ASN A 65 12.36 10.90 -3.79
CA ASN A 65 13.11 10.50 -4.99
C ASN A 65 14.50 9.97 -4.58
N LEU A 66 14.64 8.64 -4.60
CA LEU A 66 15.87 7.95 -4.20
C LEU A 66 16.97 8.11 -5.24
N ASN A 67 16.65 8.36 -6.52
CA ASN A 67 17.67 8.65 -7.54
C ASN A 67 18.50 9.88 -7.19
N ARG A 68 17.93 10.81 -6.40
CA ARG A 68 18.57 12.04 -5.96
C ARG A 68 19.10 12.01 -4.52
N ILE A 69 18.92 10.89 -3.82
CA ILE A 69 19.32 10.73 -2.42
C ILE A 69 20.58 9.84 -2.35
N LYS A 70 21.68 10.41 -1.84
CA LYS A 70 22.96 9.69 -1.70
C LYS A 70 22.95 8.56 -0.68
N ALA A 71 22.13 8.70 0.37
CA ALA A 71 22.04 7.73 1.45
C ALA A 71 20.62 7.63 1.98
N PHE A 72 20.14 6.38 2.12
CA PHE A 72 18.79 6.09 2.58
C PHE A 72 18.54 6.67 3.99
N PRO A 73 17.51 7.53 4.18
CA PRO A 73 17.33 8.24 5.44
C PRO A 73 16.97 7.29 6.60
N GLY A 74 17.68 7.39 7.73
CA GLY A 74 17.42 6.55 8.91
C GLY A 74 16.02 6.71 9.51
N GLU A 75 15.43 7.92 9.46
CA GLU A 75 14.05 8.14 9.89
C GLU A 75 13.03 7.49 8.95
N LEU A 76 13.32 7.46 7.64
CA LEU A 76 12.47 6.77 6.68
C LEU A 76 12.50 5.26 6.95
N ARG A 77 13.68 4.70 7.23
CA ARG A 77 13.80 3.31 7.71
C ARG A 77 12.98 3.07 8.98
N ARG A 78 13.07 3.95 9.97
CA ARG A 78 12.27 3.84 11.20
C ARG A 78 10.77 3.87 10.93
N LEU A 79 10.30 4.75 10.04
CA LEU A 79 8.89 4.81 9.63
C LEU A 79 8.44 3.49 8.99
N LEU A 80 9.20 3.01 8.01
CA LEU A 80 8.88 1.80 7.28
C LEU A 80 8.90 0.57 8.18
N SER A 81 9.90 0.43 9.05
CA SER A 81 10.01 -0.71 9.96
C SER A 81 9.11 -0.60 11.21
N SER A 82 8.43 0.53 11.44
CA SER A 82 7.57 0.70 12.61
C SER A 82 6.33 -0.21 12.56
N PRO A 83 6.06 -1.02 13.60
CA PRO A 83 4.81 -1.78 13.67
C PRO A 83 3.60 -0.89 14.05
N ASP A 84 3.83 0.31 14.57
CA ASP A 84 2.78 1.20 15.10
C ASP A 84 2.14 2.08 14.03
N VAL A 85 2.67 2.06 12.80
CA VAL A 85 2.18 2.85 11.68
C VAL A 85 1.73 1.92 10.57
N VAL A 86 0.46 2.01 10.20
CA VAL A 86 -0.12 1.29 9.07
C VAL A 86 0.38 1.89 7.75
N LYS A 87 0.79 1.02 6.83
CA LYS A 87 1.17 1.38 5.45
C LYS A 87 0.18 0.72 4.51
N ALA A 88 -0.81 1.48 4.05
CA ALA A 88 -1.81 0.99 3.13
C ALA A 88 -1.30 1.08 1.70
N GLY A 89 -1.25 -0.04 0.99
CA GLY A 89 -0.85 -0.11 -0.42
C GLY A 89 -1.70 -1.13 -1.18
N VAL A 90 -1.35 -1.38 -2.43
CA VAL A 90 -1.96 -2.43 -3.27
C VAL A 90 -0.84 -3.21 -3.92
N GLY A 91 -0.89 -4.55 -3.81
CA GLY A 91 0.15 -5.39 -4.43
C GLY A 91 1.47 -5.39 -3.64
N VAL A 92 1.42 -5.11 -2.34
CA VAL A 92 2.60 -4.75 -1.54
C VAL A 92 3.62 -5.87 -1.37
N ALA A 93 3.23 -7.13 -1.58
CA ALA A 93 4.10 -8.29 -1.37
C ALA A 93 5.39 -8.24 -2.21
N SER A 94 5.29 -7.81 -3.48
CA SER A 94 6.47 -7.61 -4.33
C SER A 94 7.34 -6.47 -3.83
N ASP A 95 6.71 -5.38 -3.36
CA ASP A 95 7.42 -4.19 -2.91
C ASP A 95 8.30 -4.49 -1.70
N LEU A 96 7.81 -5.31 -0.76
CA LEU A 96 8.58 -5.75 0.41
C LEU A 96 9.88 -6.47 0.03
N GLN A 97 9.83 -7.31 -1.01
CA GLN A 97 11.01 -8.01 -1.48
C GLN A 97 12.01 -7.05 -2.13
N VAL A 98 11.53 -6.08 -2.90
CA VAL A 98 12.36 -5.03 -3.49
C VAL A 98 13.03 -4.18 -2.40
N PHE A 99 12.30 -3.77 -1.35
CA PHE A 99 12.86 -3.01 -0.22
C PHE A 99 14.00 -3.73 0.50
N TRP A 100 13.86 -5.03 0.69
CA TRP A 100 14.93 -5.80 1.32
C TRP A 100 16.14 -5.97 0.40
N ASN A 101 15.91 -6.34 -0.86
CA ASN A 101 16.99 -6.59 -1.80
C ASN A 101 17.80 -5.33 -2.10
N ASP A 102 17.14 -4.18 -2.23
CA ASP A 102 17.79 -2.91 -2.57
C ASP A 102 18.33 -2.17 -1.34
N LEU A 103 17.57 -2.16 -0.23
CA LEU A 103 17.86 -1.29 0.91
C LEU A 103 18.13 -2.04 2.23
N GLY A 104 18.01 -3.37 2.25
CA GLY A 104 18.07 -4.17 3.48
C GLY A 104 17.07 -3.67 4.52
N CYS A 105 15.89 -3.23 4.08
CA CYS A 105 14.90 -2.57 4.92
C CYS A 105 13.64 -3.43 5.03
N ASP A 106 13.34 -3.89 6.23
CA ASP A 106 12.03 -4.47 6.51
C ASP A 106 10.96 -3.38 6.62
N VAL A 107 9.80 -3.62 6.01
CA VAL A 107 8.62 -2.75 6.11
C VAL A 107 7.52 -3.50 6.84
N ASN A 108 7.06 -3.00 7.98
CA ASN A 108 6.11 -3.69 8.85
C ASN A 108 4.70 -3.08 8.79
N ASN A 109 3.69 -3.75 9.32
CA ASN A 109 2.31 -3.29 9.39
C ASN A 109 1.80 -2.72 8.06
N VAL A 110 2.01 -3.47 6.97
CA VAL A 110 1.62 -3.08 5.63
C VAL A 110 0.29 -3.73 5.30
N VAL A 111 -0.72 -2.93 5.04
CA VAL A 111 -2.06 -3.40 4.65
C VAL A 111 -2.16 -3.41 3.13
N ASP A 112 -2.57 -4.54 2.56
CA ASP A 112 -2.89 -4.66 1.14
C ASP A 112 -4.39 -4.42 0.91
N CYS A 113 -4.72 -3.23 0.42
CA CYS A 113 -6.07 -2.83 0.05
C CYS A 113 -6.67 -3.73 -1.05
N GLY A 114 -5.83 -4.35 -1.89
CA GLY A 114 -6.27 -5.32 -2.89
C GLY A 114 -6.79 -6.61 -2.26
N LEU A 115 -6.15 -7.07 -1.17
CA LEU A 115 -6.65 -8.21 -0.38
C LEU A 115 -7.94 -7.84 0.37
N MET A 116 -8.01 -6.66 0.97
CA MET A 116 -9.25 -6.18 1.63
C MET A 116 -10.43 -6.16 0.66
N ALA A 117 -10.24 -5.58 -0.53
CA ALA A 117 -11.29 -5.52 -1.54
C ALA A 117 -11.70 -6.92 -2.03
N LYS A 118 -10.77 -7.86 -2.18
CA LYS A 118 -11.13 -9.25 -2.50
C LYS A 118 -12.00 -9.90 -1.43
N LEU A 119 -11.74 -9.65 -0.15
CA LEU A 119 -12.57 -10.17 0.94
C LEU A 119 -13.98 -9.57 0.91
N LEU A 120 -14.08 -8.27 0.63
CA LEU A 120 -15.36 -7.57 0.49
C LEU A 120 -16.18 -8.08 -0.68
N TYR A 121 -15.56 -8.18 -1.85
CA TYR A 121 -16.20 -8.54 -3.12
C TYR A 121 -15.93 -9.99 -3.53
N ALA A 122 -15.79 -10.90 -2.56
CA ALA A 122 -15.37 -12.28 -2.79
C ALA A 122 -16.26 -13.00 -3.82
N GLU A 123 -17.58 -12.78 -3.80
CA GLU A 123 -18.51 -13.35 -4.78
C GLU A 123 -18.23 -12.89 -6.21
N LYS A 124 -17.92 -11.60 -6.39
CA LYS A 124 -17.59 -11.01 -7.69
C LYS A 124 -16.30 -11.60 -8.27
N TYR A 125 -15.34 -11.92 -7.40
CA TYR A 125 -14.01 -12.41 -7.78
C TYR A 125 -13.81 -13.92 -7.55
N ALA A 126 -14.85 -14.66 -7.18
CA ALA A 126 -14.77 -16.08 -6.80
C ALA A 126 -14.16 -16.97 -7.90
N ASN A 127 -14.41 -16.62 -9.16
CA ASN A 127 -13.93 -17.37 -10.33
C ASN A 127 -12.67 -16.77 -10.98
N THR A 128 -12.00 -15.83 -10.29
CA THR A 128 -10.75 -15.24 -10.79
C THR A 128 -9.54 -15.92 -10.16
N PRO A 129 -8.40 -16.01 -10.87
CA PRO A 129 -7.15 -16.47 -10.27
C PRO A 129 -6.84 -15.71 -8.99
N PHE A 130 -6.14 -16.36 -8.06
CA PHE A 130 -5.74 -15.73 -6.79
C PHE A 130 -4.57 -14.76 -6.99
N THR A 131 -4.80 -13.70 -7.78
CA THR A 131 -3.86 -12.61 -8.07
C THR A 131 -4.38 -11.30 -7.51
N ASN A 132 -3.55 -10.48 -6.88
CA ASN A 132 -4.00 -9.23 -6.26
C ASN A 132 -4.76 -8.34 -7.26
N LEU A 133 -5.84 -7.70 -6.80
CA LEU A 133 -6.55 -6.72 -7.62
C LEU A 133 -5.62 -5.54 -7.91
N SER A 134 -5.73 -5.00 -9.13
CA SER A 134 -4.94 -3.81 -9.49
C SER A 134 -5.43 -2.58 -8.73
N LEU A 135 -4.55 -1.60 -8.49
CA LEU A 135 -4.90 -0.34 -7.83
C LEU A 135 -6.12 0.31 -8.49
N GLN A 136 -6.15 0.34 -9.83
CA GLN A 136 -7.28 0.85 -10.62
C GLN A 136 -8.59 0.15 -10.27
N THR A 137 -8.58 -1.18 -10.21
CA THR A 137 -9.77 -1.96 -9.86
C THR A 137 -10.23 -1.62 -8.44
N VAL A 138 -9.32 -1.60 -7.46
CA VAL A 138 -9.68 -1.29 -6.07
C VAL A 138 -10.23 0.14 -5.94
N ALA A 139 -9.65 1.10 -6.66
CA ALA A 139 -10.11 2.49 -6.68
C ALA A 139 -11.51 2.62 -7.32
N GLU A 140 -11.79 1.87 -8.37
CA GLU A 140 -13.13 1.84 -9.00
C GLU A 140 -14.16 1.19 -8.07
N GLU A 141 -13.82 0.10 -7.39
CA GLU A 141 -14.72 -0.53 -6.42
C GLU A 141 -15.00 0.38 -5.21
N THR A 142 -13.97 1.06 -4.70
CA THR A 142 -14.02 1.75 -3.42
C THR A 142 -14.38 3.23 -3.57
N LEU A 143 -13.63 3.96 -4.39
CA LEU A 143 -13.71 5.42 -4.54
C LEU A 143 -14.59 5.85 -5.72
N LYS A 144 -14.97 4.91 -6.61
CA LYS A 144 -15.70 5.19 -7.87
C LYS A 144 -14.93 6.12 -8.81
N VAL A 145 -13.60 6.01 -8.81
CA VAL A 145 -12.70 6.76 -9.69
C VAL A 145 -11.82 5.79 -10.48
N THR A 146 -11.50 6.16 -11.71
CA THR A 146 -10.54 5.43 -12.55
C THR A 146 -9.19 6.15 -12.48
N VAL A 147 -8.17 5.46 -11.98
CA VAL A 147 -6.78 5.93 -12.06
C VAL A 147 -6.10 5.41 -13.33
N SER A 148 -5.20 6.22 -13.90
CA SER A 148 -4.46 5.85 -15.11
C SER A 148 -3.42 4.76 -14.82
N LYS A 149 -2.99 4.04 -15.87
CA LYS A 149 -1.84 3.11 -15.84
C LYS A 149 -0.68 3.58 -16.72
N ALA A 150 -0.80 4.76 -17.34
CA ALA A 150 0.09 5.20 -18.41
C ALA A 150 1.56 5.32 -18.01
N MET A 151 1.86 5.62 -16.73
CA MET A 151 3.23 5.79 -16.25
C MET A 151 3.81 4.57 -15.54
N GLN A 152 3.03 3.49 -15.38
CA GLN A 152 3.45 2.31 -14.62
C GLN A 152 4.78 1.73 -15.13
N LEU A 153 4.96 1.68 -16.46
CA LEU A 153 6.15 1.15 -17.13
C LEU A 153 7.08 2.27 -17.66
N SER A 154 6.98 3.48 -17.11
CA SER A 154 7.86 4.58 -17.49
C SER A 154 9.29 4.40 -16.95
N ASN A 155 10.25 5.17 -17.46
CA ASN A 155 11.60 5.18 -16.91
C ASN A 155 11.63 5.89 -15.55
N TRP A 156 11.50 5.13 -14.47
CA TRP A 156 11.49 5.66 -13.11
C TRP A 156 12.85 6.15 -12.60
N LYS A 157 13.96 5.95 -13.34
CA LYS A 157 15.23 6.62 -13.04
C LYS A 157 15.17 8.13 -13.27
N GLY A 158 14.19 8.60 -14.05
CA GLY A 158 14.09 10.01 -14.45
C GLY A 158 15.00 10.32 -15.62
N ASP A 159 15.22 11.62 -15.85
CA ASP A 159 16.20 12.12 -16.81
C ASP A 159 17.65 11.90 -16.35
N ASP A 160 18.63 12.43 -17.09
CA ASP A 160 20.06 12.31 -16.78
C ASP A 160 20.45 12.91 -15.41
N ASN A 161 19.59 13.74 -14.81
CA ASN A 161 19.78 14.33 -13.48
C ASN A 161 19.01 13.58 -12.38
N GLY A 162 18.32 12.50 -12.74
CA GLY A 162 17.44 11.74 -11.86
C GLY A 162 16.11 12.44 -11.58
N ASP A 163 15.73 13.42 -12.41
CA ASP A 163 14.49 14.18 -12.26
C ASP A 163 13.31 13.48 -12.97
N LEU A 164 12.20 13.38 -12.25
CA LEU A 164 10.97 12.78 -12.75
C LEU A 164 10.16 13.82 -13.51
N SER A 165 9.46 13.41 -14.58
CA SER A 165 8.54 14.29 -15.31
C SER A 165 7.33 14.71 -14.45
N ALA A 166 6.58 15.71 -14.90
CA ALA A 166 5.36 16.14 -14.20
C ALA A 166 4.33 15.00 -14.13
N GLU A 167 4.18 14.24 -15.22
CA GLU A 167 3.28 13.11 -15.35
C GLU A 167 3.68 11.96 -14.42
N GLN A 168 4.99 11.66 -14.31
CA GLN A 168 5.51 10.66 -13.37
C GLN A 168 5.21 11.03 -11.92
N ARG A 169 5.47 12.28 -11.54
CA ARG A 169 5.20 12.77 -10.18
C ARG A 169 3.72 12.71 -9.86
N LYS A 170 2.87 13.17 -10.77
CA LYS A 170 1.41 13.16 -10.62
C LYS A 170 0.87 11.74 -10.49
N TYR A 171 1.31 10.82 -11.36
CA TYR A 171 0.95 9.42 -11.28
C TYR A 171 1.33 8.79 -9.93
N ALA A 172 2.59 8.96 -9.51
CA ALA A 172 3.07 8.40 -8.25
C ALA A 172 2.34 9.01 -7.04
N ALA A 173 1.98 10.30 -7.10
CA ALA A 173 1.20 10.94 -6.06
C ALA A 173 -0.22 10.36 -5.94
N ILE A 174 -0.88 10.14 -7.09
CA ILE A 174 -2.20 9.52 -7.17
C ILE A 174 -2.18 8.12 -6.54
N ASP A 175 -1.16 7.31 -6.83
CA ASP A 175 -1.07 5.93 -6.36
C ASP A 175 -1.07 5.84 -4.82
N ALA A 176 -0.23 6.63 -4.15
CA ALA A 176 -0.20 6.68 -2.69
C ALA A 176 -1.46 7.34 -2.10
N HIS A 177 -1.93 8.44 -2.69
CA HIS A 177 -3.12 9.13 -2.22
C HIS A 177 -4.36 8.22 -2.28
N ALA A 178 -4.55 7.51 -3.38
CA ALA A 178 -5.64 6.55 -3.54
C ALA A 178 -5.60 5.49 -2.42
N CYS A 179 -4.42 4.95 -2.10
CA CYS A 179 -4.30 3.99 -1.01
C CYS A 179 -4.68 4.59 0.36
N SER A 180 -4.28 5.84 0.62
CA SER A 180 -4.65 6.57 1.85
C SER A 180 -6.16 6.75 1.98
N GLU A 181 -6.86 7.09 0.88
CA GLU A 181 -8.31 7.31 0.87
C GLU A 181 -9.12 6.01 0.88
N MET A 182 -8.64 4.97 0.19
CA MET A 182 -9.32 3.67 0.14
C MET A 182 -9.30 2.95 1.49
N TYR A 183 -8.17 3.01 2.21
CA TYR A 183 -7.98 2.24 3.43
C TYR A 183 -9.10 2.43 4.49
N PRO A 184 -9.44 3.65 4.95
CA PRO A 184 -10.49 3.82 5.95
C PRO A 184 -11.87 3.35 5.46
N LEU A 185 -12.17 3.49 4.16
CA LEU A 185 -13.42 3.01 3.59
C LEU A 185 -13.50 1.49 3.54
N LEU A 186 -12.38 0.83 3.19
CA LEU A 186 -12.27 -0.62 3.19
C LEU A 186 -12.34 -1.20 4.61
N VAL A 187 -11.77 -0.52 5.61
CA VAL A 187 -11.91 -0.90 7.03
C VAL A 187 -13.37 -0.87 7.44
N ALA A 188 -14.06 0.27 7.25
CA ALA A 188 -15.47 0.41 7.61
C ALA A 188 -16.34 -0.64 6.92
N ALA A 189 -16.13 -0.87 5.63
CA ALA A 189 -16.89 -1.88 4.88
C ALA A 189 -16.62 -3.31 5.39
N LEU A 190 -15.40 -3.62 5.84
CA LEU A 190 -15.07 -4.94 6.41
C LEU A 190 -15.69 -5.11 7.81
N GLU A 191 -15.74 -4.05 8.60
CA GLU A 191 -16.43 -4.03 9.90
C GLU A 191 -17.93 -4.26 9.71
N ASP A 192 -18.58 -3.52 8.81
CA ASP A 192 -20.00 -3.72 8.47
C ASP A 192 -20.26 -5.17 8.01
N LYS A 193 -19.38 -5.71 7.16
CA LYS A 193 -19.47 -7.09 6.69
C LYS A 193 -19.31 -8.09 7.84
N ALA A 194 -18.36 -7.87 8.74
CA ALA A 194 -18.13 -8.70 9.92
C ALA A 194 -19.38 -8.72 10.83
N ASP A 195 -20.02 -7.56 11.01
CA ASP A 195 -21.24 -7.42 11.82
C ASP A 195 -22.43 -8.17 11.20
N VAL A 196 -22.65 -8.02 9.88
CA VAL A 196 -23.70 -8.76 9.16
C VAL A 196 -23.51 -10.27 9.28
N LEU A 197 -22.26 -10.73 9.32
CA LEU A 197 -21.89 -12.13 9.41
C LEU A 197 -21.85 -12.66 10.85
N GLY A 198 -21.89 -11.77 11.85
CA GLY A 198 -21.66 -12.13 13.25
C GLY A 198 -20.28 -12.73 13.51
N GLN A 199 -19.29 -12.38 12.68
CA GLN A 199 -17.95 -12.96 12.73
C GLN A 199 -16.87 -11.93 12.41
N GLN A 200 -15.83 -11.88 13.24
CA GLN A 200 -14.66 -11.04 12.99
C GLN A 200 -13.90 -11.46 11.72
N ILE A 201 -13.47 -10.49 10.93
CA ILE A 201 -12.53 -10.68 9.82
C ILE A 201 -11.12 -10.38 10.33
N PRO A 202 -10.24 -11.40 10.46
CA PRO A 202 -8.90 -11.21 10.98
C PRO A 202 -8.05 -10.26 10.12
N SER A 203 -7.32 -9.33 10.75
CA SER A 203 -6.50 -8.35 10.02
C SER A 203 -5.25 -8.95 9.37
N ASP A 204 -4.79 -10.10 9.84
CA ASP A 204 -3.70 -10.89 9.24
C ASP A 204 -4.03 -11.40 7.82
N TRP A 205 -5.30 -11.35 7.40
CA TRP A 205 -5.71 -11.70 6.05
C TRP A 205 -5.34 -10.67 4.99
N TYR A 206 -5.15 -9.43 5.42
CA TYR A 206 -4.80 -8.31 4.54
C TYR A 206 -3.60 -7.50 5.05
N THR A 207 -2.98 -7.89 6.17
CA THR A 207 -1.80 -7.22 6.73
C THR A 207 -0.57 -8.12 6.65
N VAL A 208 0.53 -7.55 6.16
CA VAL A 208 1.83 -8.21 5.95
C VAL A 208 2.96 -7.40 6.59
N ASN A 209 3.97 -8.13 7.07
CA ASN A 209 5.25 -7.61 7.53
C ASN A 209 6.36 -8.14 6.61
N GLY A 210 7.32 -7.30 6.26
CA GLY A 210 8.58 -7.73 5.68
C GLY A 210 9.46 -8.33 6.75
N ARG A 211 9.89 -9.58 6.58
CA ARG A 211 10.93 -10.20 7.41
C ARG A 211 12.02 -10.73 6.50
N TYR A 212 13.17 -10.05 6.46
CA TYR A 212 14.24 -10.35 5.53
C TYR A 212 13.74 -10.37 4.07
N GLY A 213 12.84 -9.44 3.74
CA GLY A 213 12.22 -9.33 2.41
C GLY A 213 11.14 -10.36 2.09
N GLN A 214 10.88 -11.29 2.99
CA GLN A 214 9.76 -12.22 2.84
C GLN A 214 8.48 -11.57 3.37
N PRO A 215 7.41 -11.49 2.56
CA PRO A 215 6.11 -11.06 3.04
C PRO A 215 5.57 -12.11 4.01
N THR A 216 5.63 -11.79 5.30
CA THR A 216 5.09 -12.61 6.38
C THR A 216 3.77 -12.01 6.83
N ARG A 217 2.65 -12.74 6.70
CA ARG A 217 1.39 -12.33 7.32
C ARG A 217 1.56 -12.30 8.84
N LEU A 218 0.81 -11.44 9.53
CA LEU A 218 0.82 -11.38 10.99
C LEU A 218 0.56 -12.79 11.56
N ARG A 219 1.48 -13.32 12.36
CA ARG A 219 1.43 -14.71 12.83
C ARG A 219 0.19 -14.97 13.70
N ARG A 220 -0.54 -16.05 13.43
CA ARG A 220 -1.12 -16.89 14.49
C ARG A 220 -0.31 -18.17 14.62
N THR A 221 0.00 -18.55 15.85
CA THR A 221 0.29 -19.95 16.20
C THR A 221 -1.05 -20.62 16.50
N TYR A 222 -1.47 -21.57 15.66
CA TYR A 222 -2.52 -22.51 16.02
C TYR A 222 -1.84 -23.75 16.60
N TRP A 223 -2.15 -24.10 17.86
CA TRP A 223 -1.59 -25.28 18.55
C TRP A 223 -0.04 -25.36 18.51
N GLY A 224 0.64 -24.21 18.56
CA GLY A 224 2.10 -24.15 18.58
C GLY A 224 2.79 -24.46 17.24
N LYS A 225 2.06 -24.56 16.12
CA LYS A 225 2.64 -24.71 14.78
C LYS A 225 2.49 -23.43 13.96
N GLU A 226 3.55 -23.10 13.22
CA GLU A 226 3.52 -22.07 12.17
C GLU A 226 2.75 -22.64 10.96
N VAL A 227 1.82 -21.86 10.40
CA VAL A 227 1.04 -22.26 9.22
C VAL A 227 1.13 -21.16 8.18
N GLU A 228 1.58 -21.49 6.97
CA GLU A 228 1.43 -20.62 5.80
C GLU A 228 -0.04 -20.66 5.35
N TRP A 229 -0.65 -19.48 5.24
CA TRP A 229 -2.08 -19.36 4.94
C TRP A 229 -2.35 -19.44 3.43
N ASN A 230 -3.27 -20.31 3.02
CA ASN A 230 -3.73 -20.47 1.64
C ASN A 230 -5.06 -19.70 1.45
N SER A 231 -5.32 -19.15 0.26
CA SER A 231 -6.63 -18.54 -0.07
C SER A 231 -7.83 -19.47 0.12
N ARG A 232 -7.59 -20.78 0.10
CA ARG A 232 -8.54 -21.85 0.49
C ARG A 232 -8.97 -21.82 1.95
N ASP A 233 -8.18 -21.20 2.80
CA ASP A 233 -8.45 -21.08 4.24
C ASP A 233 -9.32 -19.84 4.56
N CYS A 234 -9.65 -19.00 3.57
CA CYS A 234 -10.67 -17.96 3.73
C CYS A 234 -12.05 -18.55 3.38
N PRO A 235 -12.99 -18.60 4.35
CA PRO A 235 -14.34 -19.14 4.17
C PRO A 235 -15.11 -18.46 3.04
N TRP A 236 -14.78 -17.20 2.75
CA TRP A 236 -15.56 -16.35 1.85
C TRP A 236 -15.22 -16.55 0.37
N PHE A 237 -14.10 -17.21 0.02
CA PHE A 237 -13.72 -17.39 -1.39
C PHE A 237 -14.38 -18.58 -2.09
N PHE A 238 -14.99 -19.52 -1.35
CA PHE A 238 -15.59 -20.74 -1.93
C PHE A 238 -17.11 -20.83 -1.75
N GLY A 239 -17.79 -19.72 -1.46
CA GLY A 239 -19.26 -19.68 -1.32
C GLY A 239 -19.81 -20.56 -0.18
N GLY A 240 -18.97 -20.96 0.77
CA GLY A 240 -19.30 -21.94 1.81
C GLY A 240 -19.45 -21.29 3.17
N LYS A 241 -20.60 -21.53 3.83
CA LYS A 241 -20.75 -21.33 5.27
C LYS A 241 -19.52 -21.90 6.01
N PHE A 242 -19.03 -21.15 7.00
CA PHE A 242 -17.99 -21.56 7.92
C PHE A 242 -18.28 -23.00 8.43
N GLN A 243 -17.58 -24.01 7.91
CA GLN A 243 -17.56 -25.33 8.54
C GLN A 243 -16.44 -25.30 9.57
N GLY A 244 -16.83 -25.07 10.83
CA GLY A 244 -15.92 -25.16 11.95
C GLY A 244 -15.26 -26.54 11.99
N TYR A 245 -13.93 -26.53 12.11
CA TYR A 245 -13.13 -27.65 12.57
C TYR A 245 -12.35 -27.20 13.81
#